data_AF-A0A9C7QDM8-F1
#
_entry.id   AF-A0A9C7QDM8-F1
#
_cell.length_a   1.000
_cell.length_b   1.000
_cell.length_c   1.000
_cell.angle_alpha   90.00
_cell.angle_beta   90.00
_cell.angle_gamma   90.00
#
_symmetry.space_group_name_H-M   'P 1'
#
loop_
_entity.id
_entity.type
_entity.pdbx_description
1 polymer ?
#
loop_
_entity_poly.entity_id
_entity_poly.type
_entity_poly.pdbx_seq_one_letter_code
_entity_poly.pdbx_strand_id
1 'polypeptide(L)'
;MARKIIALVLAALMLAVSGCSGQLTEEKYYEKLTDNIREYLALSDDVSAQSELGSASDASQLNAAIDRAEKPLDAIMALNPPDSLSEKHQELCNGLELQKQWLAAIRQAIADGWTIDSTMAVEAAKNSDFSVTALEMMEYYWVNIYTGGGMTVITPTAEG
;
A
#
# COMPACT_ATOMS: atom_id res chain seq x y z
N MET A 1 14.30 -23.57 41.10
CA MET A 1 13.12 -22.81 40.64
C MET A 1 13.45 -21.66 39.69
N ALA A 2 14.50 -20.86 39.93
CA ALA A 2 14.88 -19.73 39.07
C ALA A 2 15.06 -20.05 37.57
N ARG A 3 15.64 -21.21 37.20
CA ARG A 3 15.83 -21.61 35.79
C ARG A 3 14.52 -21.82 35.01
N LYS A 4 13.44 -22.24 35.67
CA LYS A 4 12.12 -22.41 35.02
C LYS A 4 11.42 -21.07 34.78
N ILE A 5 11.64 -20.10 35.67
CA ILE A 5 11.08 -18.74 35.58
C ILE A 5 11.75 -17.98 34.43
N ILE A 6 13.08 -18.10 34.29
CA ILE A 6 13.83 -17.43 33.21
C ILE A 6 13.41 -17.96 31.82
N ALA A 7 13.17 -19.28 31.68
CA ALA A 7 12.70 -19.86 30.42
C ALA A 7 11.27 -19.41 30.06
N LEU A 8 10.39 -19.26 31.04
CA LEU A 8 9.02 -18.75 30.85
C LEU A 8 9.02 -17.27 30.43
N VAL A 9 9.88 -16.45 31.05
CA VAL A 9 10.02 -15.04 30.70
C VAL A 9 10.61 -14.89 29.29
N LEU A 10 11.59 -15.72 28.91
CA LEU A 10 12.15 -15.72 27.55
C LEU A 10 11.14 -16.19 26.49
N ALA A 11 10.33 -17.21 26.78
CA ALA A 11 9.28 -17.65 25.87
C ALA A 11 8.15 -16.61 25.72
N ALA A 12 7.77 -15.94 26.81
CA ALA A 12 6.81 -14.84 26.78
C ALA A 12 7.36 -13.60 26.07
N LEU A 13 8.66 -13.31 26.19
CA LEU A 13 9.31 -12.26 25.42
C LEU A 13 9.39 -12.63 23.93
N MET A 14 9.67 -13.89 23.59
CA MET A 14 9.68 -14.32 22.19
C MET A 14 8.27 -14.23 21.57
N LEU A 15 7.22 -14.54 22.33
CA LEU A 15 5.82 -14.34 21.92
C LEU A 15 5.41 -12.87 21.83
N ALA A 16 6.05 -11.98 22.59
CA ALA A 16 5.80 -10.53 22.55
C ALA A 16 6.64 -9.80 21.49
N VAL A 17 7.78 -10.37 21.08
CA VAL A 17 8.66 -9.85 20.01
C VAL A 17 8.27 -10.43 18.65
N SER A 18 7.63 -11.60 18.60
CA SER A 18 6.78 -11.95 17.46
C SER A 18 5.49 -11.16 17.57
N GLY A 19 5.42 -9.99 16.95
CA GLY A 19 4.21 -9.16 16.90
C GLY A 19 3.05 -9.84 16.17
N CYS A 20 2.52 -10.94 16.71
CA CYS A 20 1.19 -11.44 16.41
C CYS A 20 0.20 -10.48 17.05
N SER A 21 0.07 -9.29 16.46
CA SER A 21 -1.23 -8.64 16.35
C SER A 21 -2.16 -9.76 15.88
N GLY A 22 -3.03 -10.28 16.75
CA GLY A 22 -3.85 -11.44 16.41
C GLY A 22 -4.48 -11.25 15.05
N GLN A 23 -4.43 -12.30 14.23
CA GLN A 23 -4.97 -12.28 12.87
C GLN A 23 -6.32 -11.60 12.84
N LEU A 24 -6.49 -10.64 11.92
CA LEU A 24 -7.74 -9.91 11.83
C LEU A 24 -8.85 -10.86 11.38
N THR A 25 -10.08 -10.59 11.81
CA THR A 25 -11.25 -11.16 11.14
C THR A 25 -11.33 -10.61 9.72
N GLU A 26 -11.95 -11.34 8.79
CA GLU A 26 -12.15 -10.84 7.41
C GLU A 26 -12.82 -9.46 7.40
N GLU A 27 -13.91 -9.28 8.15
CA GLU A 27 -14.61 -8.00 8.28
C GLU A 27 -13.68 -6.85 8.70
N LYS A 28 -12.88 -7.06 9.75
CA LYS A 28 -11.99 -6.02 10.29
C LYS A 28 -10.77 -5.78 9.41
N TYR A 29 -10.30 -6.81 8.71
CA TYR A 29 -9.26 -6.69 7.70
C TYR A 29 -9.76 -5.81 6.55
N TYR A 30 -10.96 -6.08 6.03
CA TYR A 30 -11.54 -5.28 4.95
C TYR A 30 -11.82 -3.85 5.38
N GLU A 31 -12.42 -3.61 6.55
CA GLU A 31 -12.64 -2.25 7.09
C GLU A 31 -11.34 -1.43 7.09
N LYS A 32 -10.28 -1.97 7.72
CA LYS A 32 -8.98 -1.30 7.81
C LYS A 32 -8.33 -1.11 6.46
N LEU A 33 -8.36 -2.12 5.60
CA LEU A 33 -7.82 -2.04 4.26
C LEU A 33 -8.49 -0.90 3.48
N THR A 34 -9.81 -0.81 3.57
CA THR A 34 -10.62 0.21 2.88
C THR A 34 -10.31 1.62 3.33
N ASP A 35 -10.28 1.84 4.64
CA ASP A 35 -10.07 3.17 5.19
C ASP A 35 -8.71 3.71 4.76
N ASN A 36 -7.68 2.88 4.83
CA ASN A 36 -6.34 3.27 4.39
C ASN A 36 -6.25 3.45 2.87
N ILE A 37 -6.92 2.63 2.06
CA ILE A 37 -6.95 2.84 0.59
C ILE A 37 -7.61 4.17 0.24
N ARG A 38 -8.76 4.48 0.84
CA ARG A 38 -9.46 5.76 0.61
C ARG A 38 -8.61 6.95 1.04
N GLU A 39 -7.95 6.84 2.19
CA GLU A 39 -7.05 7.87 2.66
C GLU A 39 -5.86 8.05 1.71
N TYR A 40 -5.24 6.97 1.24
CA TYR A 40 -4.16 7.03 0.25
C TYR A 40 -4.63 7.73 -1.04
N LEU A 41 -5.75 7.31 -1.62
CA LEU A 41 -6.28 7.88 -2.86
C LEU A 41 -6.56 9.39 -2.73
N ALA A 42 -7.13 9.82 -1.60
CA ALA A 42 -7.38 11.23 -1.34
C ALA A 42 -6.09 12.07 -1.22
N LEU A 43 -4.98 11.45 -0.81
CA LEU A 43 -3.67 12.09 -0.64
C LEU A 43 -2.79 11.98 -1.89
N SER A 44 -2.94 10.93 -2.69
CA SER A 44 -2.13 10.70 -3.90
C SER A 44 -2.43 11.73 -4.99
N ASP A 45 -3.65 12.27 -5.02
CA ASP A 45 -4.02 13.39 -5.90
C ASP A 45 -3.23 14.66 -5.55
N ASP A 46 -3.03 14.94 -4.26
CA ASP A 46 -2.25 16.09 -3.77
C ASP A 46 -0.76 15.94 -4.17
N VAL A 47 -0.19 14.74 -3.99
CA VAL A 47 1.19 14.44 -4.43
C VAL A 47 1.32 14.57 -5.94
N SER A 48 0.36 14.02 -6.71
CA SER A 48 0.37 14.08 -8.17
C SER A 48 0.33 15.53 -8.65
N ALA A 49 -0.64 16.32 -8.16
CA ALA A 49 -0.80 17.72 -8.53
C ALA A 49 0.41 18.60 -8.18
N GLN A 50 1.07 18.33 -7.05
CA GLN A 50 2.27 19.06 -6.63
C GLN A 50 3.55 18.60 -7.36
N SER A 51 3.57 17.35 -7.86
CA SER A 51 4.69 16.81 -8.65
C SER A 51 4.62 17.17 -10.13
N GLU A 52 3.41 17.40 -10.65
CA GLU A 52 3.22 17.91 -12.01
C GLU A 52 3.77 19.33 -12.11
N LEU A 53 4.54 19.59 -13.17
CA LEU A 53 5.16 20.87 -13.55
C LEU A 53 6.59 21.16 -13.07
N GLY A 54 7.35 20.21 -12.51
CA GLY A 54 8.78 20.44 -12.18
C GLY A 54 9.03 21.67 -11.32
N SER A 55 7.97 22.10 -10.63
CA SER A 55 7.80 23.33 -9.90
C SER A 55 7.29 22.88 -8.54
N ALA A 56 8.15 22.21 -7.78
CA ALA A 56 7.99 22.22 -6.34
C ALA A 56 8.19 23.68 -5.90
N SER A 57 7.15 24.50 -6.03
CA SER A 57 7.14 25.90 -5.57
C SER A 57 7.46 25.96 -4.08
N ASP A 58 7.24 24.84 -3.37
CA ASP A 58 7.75 24.55 -2.05
C ASP A 58 8.11 23.05 -1.88
N ALA A 59 9.40 22.74 -1.99
CA ALA A 59 9.96 21.40 -1.72
C ALA A 59 9.56 20.86 -0.32
N SER A 60 9.33 21.73 0.66
CA SER A 60 8.87 21.31 1.99
C SER A 60 7.42 20.84 1.98
N GLN A 61 6.55 21.48 1.19
CA GLN A 61 5.15 21.08 1.07
C GLN A 61 5.00 19.73 0.37
N LEU A 62 5.75 19.53 -0.72
CA LEU A 62 5.73 18.26 -1.45
C LEU A 62 6.27 17.12 -0.59
N ASN A 63 7.38 17.33 0.16
CA ASN A 63 7.84 16.33 1.13
C ASN A 63 6.77 16.01 2.17
N ALA A 64 6.08 17.03 2.72
CA ALA A 64 5.01 16.81 3.68
C ALA A 64 3.78 16.11 3.06
N ALA A 65 3.50 16.30 1.77
CA ALA A 65 2.46 15.57 1.05
C ALA A 65 2.85 14.09 0.90
N ILE A 66 4.10 13.81 0.53
CA ILE A 66 4.64 12.44 0.44
C ILE A 66 4.59 11.76 1.81
N ASP A 67 5.05 12.42 2.88
CA ASP A 67 4.99 11.90 4.26
C ASP A 67 3.56 11.52 4.68
N ARG A 68 2.56 12.28 4.22
CA ARG A 68 1.15 11.98 4.49
C ARG A 68 0.68 10.78 3.68
N ALA A 69 1.02 10.72 2.39
CA ALA A 69 0.62 9.64 1.49
C ALA A 69 1.26 8.29 1.83
N GLU A 70 2.50 8.25 2.34
CA GLU A 70 3.15 6.99 2.72
C GLU A 70 2.48 6.29 3.91
N LYS A 71 1.90 7.04 4.85
CA LYS A 71 1.30 6.49 6.07
C LYS A 71 0.21 5.44 5.81
N PRO A 72 -0.82 5.69 4.99
CA PRO A 72 -1.82 4.68 4.69
C PRO A 72 -1.24 3.48 3.93
N LEU A 73 -0.21 3.65 3.09
CA LEU A 73 0.48 2.53 2.44
C LEU A 73 1.15 1.61 3.46
N ASP A 74 1.93 2.20 4.38
CA ASP A 74 2.58 1.46 5.47
C ASP A 74 1.56 0.76 6.36
N ALA A 75 0.44 1.43 6.65
CA ALA A 75 -0.63 0.86 7.45
C ALA A 75 -1.30 -0.34 6.78
N ILE A 76 -1.48 -0.31 5.45
CA ILE A 76 -1.96 -1.46 4.67
C ILE A 76 -0.95 -2.60 4.75
N MET A 77 0.32 -2.34 4.44
CA MET A 77 1.37 -3.36 4.43
C MET A 77 1.62 -4.00 5.80
N ALA A 78 1.26 -3.30 6.89
CA ALA A 78 1.35 -3.80 8.26
C ALA A 78 0.11 -4.58 8.74
N LEU A 79 -0.94 -4.70 7.91
CA LEU A 79 -2.11 -5.49 8.27
C LEU A 79 -1.74 -6.97 8.43
N ASN A 80 -2.38 -7.64 9.39
CA ASN A 80 -2.28 -9.10 9.53
C ASN A 80 -3.55 -9.75 8.94
N PRO A 81 -3.54 -10.14 7.65
CA PRO A 81 -4.72 -10.69 6.99
C PRO A 81 -5.11 -12.07 7.56
N PRO A 82 -6.39 -12.45 7.48
CA PRO A 82 -6.83 -13.86 7.55
C PRO A 82 -6.01 -14.76 6.63
N ASP A 83 -5.84 -16.04 7.01
CA ASP A 83 -5.04 -17.00 6.23
C ASP A 83 -5.56 -17.12 4.80
N SER A 84 -6.90 -17.09 4.65
CA SER A 84 -7.61 -17.09 3.37
C SER A 84 -7.24 -15.94 2.43
N LEU A 85 -6.71 -14.85 2.95
CA LEU A 85 -6.38 -13.62 2.21
C LEU A 85 -4.88 -13.31 2.18
N SER A 86 -4.04 -14.15 2.79
CA SER A 86 -2.60 -13.92 2.94
C SER A 86 -1.86 -13.76 1.60
N GLU A 87 -2.10 -14.64 0.63
CA GLU A 87 -1.47 -14.56 -0.70
C GLU A 87 -1.89 -13.29 -1.46
N LYS A 88 -3.20 -12.97 -1.46
CA LYS A 88 -3.73 -11.76 -2.07
C LYS A 88 -3.19 -10.49 -1.40
N HIS A 89 -3.03 -10.52 -0.09
CA HIS A 89 -2.42 -9.42 0.66
C HIS A 89 -0.95 -9.23 0.26
N GLN A 90 -0.20 -10.31 0.06
CA GLN A 90 1.18 -10.23 -0.40
C GLN A 90 1.29 -9.65 -1.81
N GLU A 91 0.42 -10.08 -2.75
CA GLU A 91 0.36 -9.49 -4.09
C GLU A 91 0.08 -7.99 -4.04
N LEU A 92 -0.86 -7.58 -3.18
CA LEU A 92 -1.13 -6.18 -2.92
C LEU A 92 0.12 -5.45 -2.40
N CYS A 93 0.80 -5.99 -1.38
CA CYS A 93 1.99 -5.38 -0.80
C CYS A 93 3.13 -5.21 -1.83
N ASN A 94 3.35 -6.20 -2.70
CA ASN A 94 4.33 -6.09 -3.79
C ASN A 94 4.01 -4.90 -4.71
N GLY A 95 2.72 -4.68 -4.91
CA GLY A 95 2.19 -3.56 -5.63
C GLY A 95 2.39 -2.20 -4.97
N LEU A 96 2.06 -2.12 -3.68
CA LEU A 96 2.26 -0.90 -2.90
C LEU A 96 3.74 -0.52 -2.79
N GLU A 97 4.65 -1.49 -2.86
CA GLU A 97 6.08 -1.22 -2.90
C GLU A 97 6.48 -0.41 -4.16
N LEU A 98 5.84 -0.65 -5.31
CA LEU A 98 6.06 0.15 -6.52
C LEU A 98 5.55 1.60 -6.33
N GLN A 99 4.43 1.78 -5.64
CA GLN A 99 3.94 3.11 -5.28
C GLN A 99 4.91 3.84 -4.36
N LYS A 100 5.48 3.15 -3.37
CA LYS A 100 6.51 3.70 -2.49
C LYS A 100 7.80 4.03 -3.24
N GLN A 101 8.18 3.24 -4.24
CA GLN A 101 9.32 3.56 -5.12
C GLN A 101 9.08 4.84 -5.92
N TRP A 102 7.87 5.07 -6.42
CA TRP A 102 7.52 6.33 -7.08
C TRP A 102 7.59 7.53 -6.13
N LEU A 103 7.03 7.42 -4.92
CA LEU A 103 7.15 8.45 -3.87
C LEU A 103 8.60 8.74 -3.50
N ALA A 104 9.44 7.70 -3.39
CA ALA A 104 10.87 7.82 -3.14
C ALA A 104 11.61 8.50 -4.30
N ALA A 105 11.26 8.20 -5.56
CA ALA A 105 11.81 8.86 -6.72
C ALA A 105 11.49 10.37 -6.71
N ILE A 106 10.28 10.76 -6.30
CA ILE A 106 9.91 12.17 -6.14
C ILE A 106 10.77 12.82 -5.05
N ARG A 107 10.93 12.19 -3.89
CA ARG A 107 11.81 12.73 -2.82
C ARG A 107 13.24 12.90 -3.31
N GLN A 108 13.75 11.94 -4.07
CA GLN A 108 15.09 12.04 -4.64
C GLN A 108 15.18 13.20 -5.66
N ALA A 109 14.15 13.38 -6.50
CA ALA A 109 14.09 14.53 -7.40
C ALA A 109 14.10 15.86 -6.65
N ILE A 110 13.40 15.97 -5.51
CA ILE A 110 13.48 17.17 -4.66
C ILE A 110 14.92 17.39 -4.15
N ALA A 111 15.57 16.34 -3.64
CA ALA A 111 16.92 16.42 -3.11
C ALA A 111 17.96 16.82 -4.17
N ASP A 112 17.75 16.38 -5.42
CA ASP A 112 18.62 16.67 -6.55
C ASP A 112 18.33 18.04 -7.20
N GLY A 113 17.33 18.77 -6.72
CA GLY A 113 16.92 20.07 -7.29
C GLY A 113 16.13 19.94 -8.60
N TRP A 114 15.43 18.81 -8.78
CA TRP A 114 14.54 18.50 -9.89
C TRP A 114 15.20 18.57 -11.27
N THR A 115 16.29 17.82 -11.43
CA THR A 115 17.02 17.68 -12.70
C THR A 115 16.23 16.92 -13.76
N ILE A 116 16.67 17.01 -15.01
CA ILE A 116 16.12 16.21 -16.12
C ILE A 116 16.23 14.70 -15.82
N ASP A 117 17.38 14.24 -15.31
CA ASP A 117 17.59 12.84 -14.96
C ASP A 117 16.62 12.38 -13.86
N SER A 118 16.39 13.22 -12.85
CA SER A 118 15.41 12.92 -11.79
C SER A 118 13.97 12.93 -12.29
N THR A 119 13.64 13.79 -13.27
CA THR A 119 12.32 13.81 -13.92
C THR A 119 12.07 12.50 -14.67
N MET A 120 13.07 12.04 -15.43
CA MET A 120 13.01 10.73 -16.12
C MET A 120 12.87 9.57 -15.13
N ALA A 121 13.56 9.63 -13.98
CA ALA A 121 13.44 8.61 -12.94
C ALA A 121 12.04 8.59 -12.30
N VAL A 122 11.46 9.76 -12.01
CA VAL A 122 10.08 9.89 -11.49
C VAL A 122 9.07 9.37 -12.51
N GLU A 123 9.21 9.73 -13.79
CA GLU A 123 8.33 9.24 -14.86
C GLU A 123 8.45 7.73 -15.07
N ALA A 124 9.67 7.17 -15.03
CA ALA A 124 9.89 5.74 -15.13
C ALA A 124 9.24 4.98 -13.96
N ALA A 125 9.33 5.51 -12.73
CA ALA A 125 8.67 4.94 -11.57
C ALA A 125 7.14 5.12 -11.59
N LYS A 126 6.63 6.21 -12.20
CA LYS A 126 5.18 6.40 -12.43
C LYS A 126 4.62 5.41 -13.45
N ASN A 127 5.42 5.12 -14.48
CA ASN A 127 5.06 4.25 -15.62
C ASN A 127 5.37 2.77 -15.38
N SER A 128 5.95 2.38 -14.24
CA SER A 128 6.18 0.98 -13.90
C SER A 128 4.84 0.31 -13.55
N ASP A 129 4.07 -0.08 -14.56
CA ASP A 129 2.93 -1.03 -14.61
C ASP A 129 1.96 -1.15 -13.40
N PHE A 130 1.89 -0.15 -12.52
CA PHE A 130 1.16 -0.27 -11.26
C PHE A 130 0.45 1.00 -10.81
N SER A 131 0.24 1.99 -11.69
CA SER A 131 -0.57 3.18 -11.38
C SER A 131 -2.04 3.03 -11.74
N VAL A 132 -2.40 2.02 -12.53
CA VAL A 132 -3.77 1.86 -13.08
C VAL A 132 -4.32 0.50 -12.69
N THR A 133 -3.68 -0.60 -13.09
CA THR A 133 -4.20 -1.96 -12.89
C THR A 133 -4.36 -2.36 -11.43
N ALA A 134 -3.57 -1.83 -10.51
CA ALA A 134 -3.61 -2.22 -9.11
C ALA A 134 -4.70 -1.55 -8.29
N LEU A 135 -4.82 -0.23 -8.45
CA LEU A 135 -5.88 0.55 -7.83
C LEU A 135 -7.21 0.22 -8.52
N GLU A 136 -7.23 -0.03 -9.83
CA GLU A 136 -8.39 -0.57 -10.55
C GLU A 136 -8.72 -2.02 -10.14
N MET A 137 -7.73 -2.89 -9.91
CA MET A 137 -7.99 -4.21 -9.34
C MET A 137 -8.52 -4.09 -7.90
N MET A 138 -8.04 -3.14 -7.11
CA MET A 138 -8.53 -2.87 -5.76
C MET A 138 -9.97 -2.34 -5.79
N GLU A 139 -10.33 -1.47 -6.75
CA GLU A 139 -11.71 -1.05 -7.01
C GLU A 139 -12.60 -2.20 -7.53
N TYR A 140 -12.07 -3.03 -8.44
CA TYR A 140 -12.75 -4.18 -9.04
C TYR A 140 -13.04 -5.29 -8.01
N TYR A 141 -12.10 -5.59 -7.12
CA TYR A 141 -12.33 -6.50 -5.98
C TYR A 141 -13.29 -5.87 -4.95
N TRP A 142 -13.26 -4.55 -4.79
CA TRP A 142 -14.08 -3.80 -3.83
C TRP A 142 -15.56 -3.71 -4.20
N VAL A 143 -15.88 -3.40 -5.47
CA VAL A 143 -17.27 -3.33 -5.96
C VAL A 143 -17.98 -4.68 -5.84
N ASN A 144 -17.26 -5.79 -6.07
CA ASN A 144 -17.85 -7.13 -6.07
C ASN A 144 -18.09 -7.71 -4.66
N ILE A 145 -17.29 -7.35 -3.64
CA ILE A 145 -17.43 -7.89 -2.28
C ILE A 145 -18.57 -7.21 -1.50
N TYR A 146 -18.79 -5.90 -1.70
CA TYR A 146 -19.75 -5.12 -0.88
C TYR A 146 -21.13 -4.90 -1.52
N THR A 147 -21.28 -4.98 -2.85
CA THR A 147 -22.58 -4.69 -3.48
C THR A 147 -23.56 -5.86 -3.47
N GLY A 148 -23.18 -7.07 -3.03
CA GLY A 148 -24.05 -8.25 -3.06
C GLY A 148 -24.58 -8.59 -4.47
N GLY A 149 -23.97 -8.00 -5.50
CA GLY A 149 -24.33 -8.23 -6.89
C GLY A 149 -23.67 -9.51 -7.37
N GLY A 150 -24.34 -10.64 -7.15
CA GLY A 150 -24.02 -11.87 -7.86
C GLY A 150 -24.08 -11.63 -9.36
N MET A 151 -22.95 -11.36 -9.99
CA MET A 151 -22.76 -11.65 -11.40
C MET A 151 -21.98 -12.95 -11.48
N THR A 152 -22.71 -14.01 -11.83
CA THR A 152 -22.17 -15.20 -12.47
C THR A 152 -21.05 -14.80 -13.42
N VAL A 153 -19.86 -15.32 -13.16
CA VAL A 153 -18.76 -15.35 -14.13
C VAL A 153 -19.29 -16.08 -15.36
N ILE A 154 -19.71 -15.33 -16.38
CA ILE A 154 -19.83 -15.89 -17.71
C ILE A 154 -18.40 -16.02 -18.18
N THR A 155 -17.84 -17.22 -18.01
CA THR A 155 -16.66 -17.65 -18.75
C THR A 155 -16.90 -17.31 -20.22
N PRO A 156 -16.00 -16.59 -20.91
CA PRO A 156 -16.11 -16.45 -22.35
C PRO A 156 -15.96 -17.86 -22.93
N THR A 157 -17.08 -18.44 -23.34
CA THR A 157 -17.07 -19.61 -24.21
C THR A 157 -16.31 -19.18 -25.45
N ALA A 158 -15.15 -19.77 -25.68
CA ALA A 158 -14.48 -19.69 -26.97
C ALA A 158 -15.44 -20.33 -28.00
N GLU A 159 -16.19 -19.50 -28.71
CA GLU A 159 -16.87 -19.93 -29.92
C GLU A 159 -15.82 -20.07 -31.02
N GLY A 160 -15.74 -21.27 -31.57
CA GLY A 160 -14.88 -21.63 -32.71
C GLY A 160 -15.50 -21.30 -34.06
#